data_AF-A0A3A5YRP6-F1
#
_entry.id   AF-A0A3A5YRP6-F1
#
_cell.length_a   1.000
_cell.length_b   1.000
_cell.length_c   1.000
_cell.angle_alpha   90.00
_cell.angle_beta   90.00
_cell.angle_gamma   90.00
#
_symmetry.space_group_name_H-M   'P 1'
#
loop_
_entity.id
_entity.type
_entity.pdbx_description
1 polymer ?
#
loop_
_entity_poly.entity_id
_entity_poly.type
_entity_poly.pdbx_seq_one_letter_code
_entity_poly.pdbx_strand_id
1 'polypeptide(L)'
;MDAEYGEVETSGNIAGKSFYDFRLLDAVAGADNDTFRYGEITVPVGFVYTYNDGKGFHVRIPYTPDMRRLTVRLVMESGSGGTEYLRNPATGKHWFPVVAETEAGTADIALAAFFSLNEKGVYNLLSRDGYLAVYSGSETDFEIGAAKAQNETFLLKASAGNLYQHSTTGVGLVDYLHSSLENNGLAAKLQSEFLSDKVVIKNAYMDSATGELLLETEEKEENDG
;
A
#
# COMPACT_ATOMS: atom_id res chain seq x y z
N MET A 1 11.69 -13.30 3.03
CA MET A 1 12.19 -12.00 2.54
C MET A 1 12.39 -11.18 3.79
N ASP A 2 13.65 -10.96 4.18
CA ASP A 2 13.99 -10.33 5.45
C ASP A 2 13.88 -8.81 5.29
N ALA A 3 12.95 -8.19 6.00
CA ALA A 3 12.64 -6.77 5.91
C ALA A 3 13.70 -5.88 6.61
N GLU A 4 14.75 -6.46 7.20
CA GLU A 4 15.80 -5.72 7.90
C GLU A 4 16.76 -4.94 6.97
N TYR A 5 16.78 -5.23 5.66
CA TYR A 5 17.77 -4.67 4.73
C TYR A 5 17.19 -3.84 3.59
N GLY A 6 15.86 -3.68 3.51
CA GLY A 6 15.19 -2.81 2.57
C GLY A 6 14.29 -1.86 3.34
N GLU A 7 14.50 -0.56 3.19
CA GLU A 7 13.55 0.44 3.68
C GLU A 7 12.26 0.29 2.87
N VAL A 8 11.31 -0.45 3.42
CA VAL A 8 9.99 -0.65 2.83
C VAL A 8 9.02 0.25 3.57
N GLU A 9 8.54 1.28 2.90
CA GLU A 9 7.41 2.08 3.35
C GLU A 9 6.15 1.61 2.63
N THR A 10 5.06 1.47 3.38
CA THR A 10 3.74 1.17 2.80
C THR A 10 2.83 2.35 3.07
N SER A 11 2.56 3.14 2.03
CA SER A 11 1.63 4.26 2.11
C SER A 11 0.25 3.79 1.65
N GLY A 12 -0.77 4.00 2.49
CA GLY A 12 -2.16 3.64 2.16
C GLY A 12 -2.82 4.77 1.38
N ASN A 13 -2.87 4.68 0.04
CA ASN A 13 -3.44 5.75 -0.77
C ASN A 13 -4.96 5.59 -0.95
N ILE A 14 -5.71 6.59 -0.49
CA ILE A 14 -7.18 6.66 -0.56
C ILE A 14 -7.63 7.96 -1.28
N ALA A 15 -6.69 8.83 -1.64
CA ALA A 15 -6.98 10.13 -2.22
C ALA A 15 -7.59 10.00 -3.63
N GLY A 16 -8.64 10.79 -3.91
CA GLY A 16 -9.30 10.81 -5.23
C GLY A 16 -10.31 9.70 -5.50
N LYS A 17 -10.59 8.81 -4.52
CA LYS A 17 -11.59 7.73 -4.66
C LYS A 17 -13.00 8.20 -4.28
N SER A 18 -14.00 7.76 -5.06
CA SER A 18 -15.42 8.04 -4.78
C SER A 18 -15.96 7.07 -3.74
N PHE A 19 -16.52 7.60 -2.66
CA PHE A 19 -17.15 6.83 -1.59
C PHE A 19 -18.66 6.87 -1.71
N TYR A 20 -19.28 5.69 -1.56
CA TYR A 20 -20.72 5.54 -1.51
C TYR A 20 -21.17 5.24 -0.09
N ASP A 21 -22.32 5.82 0.28
CA ASP A 21 -22.87 5.69 1.62
C ASP A 21 -23.45 4.29 1.83
N PHE A 22 -23.10 3.68 2.95
CA PHE A 22 -23.60 2.38 3.37
C PHE A 22 -24.52 2.51 4.59
N ARG A 23 -25.64 1.80 4.52
CA ARG A 23 -26.58 1.68 5.62
C ARG A 23 -26.87 0.21 5.91
N LEU A 24 -26.67 -0.22 7.14
CA LEU A 24 -27.08 -1.54 7.59
C LEU A 24 -28.59 -1.53 7.92
N LEU A 25 -29.29 -2.58 7.51
CA LEU A 25 -30.72 -2.78 7.79
C LEU A 25 -30.91 -3.73 8.98
N ASP A 26 -31.91 -3.44 9.82
CA ASP A 26 -32.20 -4.26 11.00
C ASP A 26 -32.75 -5.64 10.63
N ALA A 27 -33.80 -5.68 9.81
CA ALA A 27 -34.36 -6.89 9.25
C ALA A 27 -35.10 -6.58 7.93
N VAL A 28 -35.12 -7.53 7.00
CA VAL A 28 -35.84 -7.42 5.73
C VAL A 28 -37.00 -8.43 5.73
N ALA A 29 -38.23 -7.92 5.58
CA ALA A 29 -39.42 -8.77 5.55
C ALA A 29 -39.38 -9.76 4.38
N GLY A 30 -39.67 -11.04 4.67
CA GLY A 30 -39.68 -12.10 3.66
C GLY A 30 -38.30 -12.55 3.17
N ALA A 31 -37.23 -12.12 3.84
CA ALA A 31 -35.86 -12.51 3.53
C ALA A 31 -35.24 -13.39 4.64
N ASP A 32 -34.11 -14.03 4.34
CA ASP A 32 -33.37 -14.87 5.29
C ASP A 32 -32.48 -14.00 6.20
N ASN A 33 -33.06 -13.55 7.31
CA ASN A 33 -32.36 -12.73 8.30
C ASN A 33 -31.52 -13.54 9.29
N ASP A 34 -31.62 -14.88 9.25
CA ASP A 34 -30.88 -15.77 10.14
C ASP A 34 -29.47 -16.02 9.58
N THR A 35 -29.37 -16.18 8.25
CA THR A 35 -28.09 -16.39 7.57
C THR A 35 -27.44 -15.07 7.12
N PHE A 36 -28.24 -14.06 6.74
CA PHE A 36 -27.75 -12.84 6.11
C PHE A 36 -28.06 -11.58 6.91
N ARG A 37 -27.11 -10.63 6.85
CA ARG A 37 -27.33 -9.21 7.12
C ARG A 37 -27.54 -8.48 5.82
N TYR A 38 -28.47 -7.53 5.86
CA TYR A 38 -28.85 -6.74 4.70
C TYR A 38 -28.30 -5.32 4.84
N GLY A 39 -27.75 -4.78 3.75
CA GLY A 39 -27.29 -3.41 3.68
C GLY A 39 -27.73 -2.71 2.40
N GLU A 40 -27.73 -1.39 2.42
CA GLU A 40 -27.99 -0.54 1.28
C GLU A 40 -26.75 0.28 0.97
N ILE A 41 -26.47 0.44 -0.32
CA ILE A 41 -25.42 1.33 -0.79
C ILE A 41 -26.06 2.33 -1.74
N THR A 42 -25.96 3.62 -1.42
CA THR A 42 -26.52 4.69 -2.25
C THR A 42 -25.52 5.08 -3.34
N VAL A 43 -25.92 4.91 -4.59
CA VAL A 43 -25.11 5.21 -5.78
C VAL A 43 -25.80 6.25 -6.67
N PRO A 44 -25.06 7.06 -7.43
CA PRO A 44 -25.63 8.09 -8.28
C PRO A 44 -26.45 7.48 -9.42
N VAL A 45 -27.42 8.26 -9.91
CA VAL A 45 -28.19 7.91 -11.11
C VAL A 45 -27.22 7.72 -12.28
N GLY A 46 -27.37 6.61 -13.01
CA GLY A 46 -26.46 6.26 -14.09
C GLY A 46 -25.17 5.57 -13.65
N PHE A 47 -25.07 5.12 -12.39
CA PHE A 47 -23.94 4.36 -11.85
C PHE A 47 -23.45 3.27 -12.81
N VAL A 48 -24.38 2.53 -13.43
CA VAL A 48 -24.07 1.44 -14.38
C VAL A 48 -23.24 1.91 -15.58
N TYR A 49 -23.40 3.16 -16.04
CA TYR A 49 -22.65 3.72 -17.16
C TYR A 49 -21.26 4.23 -16.75
N THR A 50 -21.10 4.64 -15.50
CA THR A 50 -19.83 5.15 -14.95
C THR A 50 -18.99 4.07 -14.30
N TYR A 51 -19.62 2.95 -13.95
CA TYR A 51 -19.00 1.85 -13.23
C TYR A 51 -18.02 1.09 -14.12
N ASN A 52 -16.90 0.67 -13.51
CA ASN A 52 -15.82 -0.04 -14.17
C ASN A 52 -15.40 -1.25 -13.32
N ASP A 53 -15.53 -2.45 -13.90
CA ASP A 53 -15.20 -3.72 -13.23
C ASP A 53 -13.76 -3.82 -12.73
N GLY A 54 -12.82 -3.12 -13.38
CA GLY A 54 -11.42 -3.10 -12.96
C GLY A 54 -11.14 -2.22 -11.76
N LYS A 55 -11.99 -1.22 -11.49
CA LYS A 55 -11.80 -0.26 -10.38
C LYS A 55 -12.69 -0.56 -9.18
N GLY A 56 -13.86 -1.16 -9.40
CA GLY A 56 -14.85 -1.35 -8.35
C GLY A 56 -15.40 -0.02 -7.83
N PHE A 57 -15.98 -0.06 -6.64
CA PHE A 57 -16.43 1.13 -5.92
C PHE A 57 -16.16 1.05 -4.42
N HIS A 58 -15.87 2.20 -3.81
CA HIS A 58 -15.46 2.26 -2.41
C HIS A 58 -16.62 2.54 -1.49
N VAL A 59 -16.61 1.86 -0.34
CA VAL A 59 -17.65 1.94 0.68
C VAL A 59 -17.01 1.92 2.06
N ARG A 60 -17.61 2.66 3.00
CA ARG A 60 -17.24 2.58 4.42
C ARG A 60 -18.25 1.73 5.15
N ILE A 61 -17.82 0.57 5.64
CA ILE A 61 -18.66 -0.33 6.42
C ILE A 61 -18.10 -0.36 7.85
N PRO A 62 -18.82 0.20 8.84
CA PRO A 62 -18.40 0.16 10.23
C PRO A 62 -18.25 -1.27 10.72
N TYR A 63 -17.28 -1.50 11.62
CA TYR A 63 -17.13 -2.80 12.25
C TYR A 63 -18.44 -3.20 12.95
N THR A 64 -18.97 -4.36 12.54
CA THR A 64 -20.18 -4.94 13.09
C THR A 64 -19.86 -6.38 13.48
N PRO A 65 -19.88 -6.74 14.78
CA PRO A 65 -19.53 -8.07 15.25
C PRO A 65 -20.67 -9.07 14.98
N ASP A 66 -20.97 -9.31 13.71
CA ASP A 66 -22.02 -10.23 13.26
C ASP A 66 -21.42 -11.36 12.40
N MET A 67 -21.73 -12.60 12.77
CA MET A 67 -21.23 -13.79 12.08
C MET A 67 -22.01 -14.11 10.81
N ARG A 68 -23.14 -13.44 10.58
CA ARG A 68 -23.93 -13.56 9.35
C ARG A 68 -23.20 -12.96 8.16
N ARG A 69 -23.56 -13.43 6.97
CA ARG A 69 -23.00 -12.98 5.69
C ARG A 69 -23.67 -11.67 5.27
N LEU A 70 -22.92 -10.77 4.63
CA LEU A 70 -23.50 -9.53 4.13
C LEU A 70 -24.11 -9.74 2.75
N THR A 71 -25.32 -9.22 2.55
CA THR A 71 -25.87 -8.98 1.22
C THR A 71 -26.31 -7.52 1.11
N VAL A 72 -26.04 -6.90 -0.03
CA VAL A 72 -26.33 -5.48 -0.24
C VAL A 72 -27.20 -5.26 -1.46
N ARG A 73 -27.95 -4.16 -1.45
CA ARG A 73 -28.63 -3.63 -2.64
C ARG A 73 -28.08 -2.26 -2.99
N LEU A 74 -28.02 -1.97 -4.28
CA LEU A 74 -27.59 -0.68 -4.81
C LEU A 74 -28.82 0.18 -5.09
N VAL A 75 -28.90 1.32 -4.42
CA VAL A 75 -30.03 2.24 -4.44
C VAL A 75 -29.64 3.49 -5.21
N MET A 76 -30.41 3.83 -6.23
CA MET A 76 -30.28 5.07 -6.99
C MET A 76 -31.40 6.01 -6.59
N GLU A 77 -31.04 7.08 -5.89
CA GLU A 77 -31.99 8.13 -5.51
C GLU A 77 -32.02 9.20 -6.62
N SER A 78 -33.16 9.31 -7.31
CA SER A 78 -33.41 10.42 -8.23
C SER A 78 -33.82 11.66 -7.44
N GLY A 79 -33.34 12.84 -7.85
CA GLY A 79 -33.72 14.13 -7.26
C GLY A 79 -35.23 14.45 -7.34
N SER A 80 -36.01 13.66 -8.10
CA SER A 80 -37.47 13.73 -8.17
C SER A 80 -38.22 12.84 -7.16
N GLY A 81 -37.52 12.17 -6.24
CA GLY A 81 -38.11 11.30 -5.21
C GLY A 81 -38.40 9.87 -5.67
N GLY A 82 -37.93 9.47 -6.85
CA GLY A 82 -37.95 8.08 -7.31
C GLY A 82 -36.74 7.31 -6.79
N THR A 83 -36.98 6.15 -6.19
CA THR A 83 -35.92 5.20 -5.78
C THR A 83 -35.88 4.04 -6.76
N GLU A 84 -34.75 3.89 -7.46
CA GLU A 84 -34.50 2.75 -8.34
C GLU A 84 -33.48 1.80 -7.71
N TYR A 85 -33.64 0.51 -7.98
CA TYR A 85 -32.76 -0.53 -7.45
C TYR A 85 -32.08 -1.28 -8.59
N LEU A 86 -30.76 -1.47 -8.47
CA LEU A 86 -30.05 -2.33 -9.41
C LEU A 86 -30.57 -3.77 -9.28
N ARG A 87 -30.77 -4.45 -10.42
CA ARG A 87 -31.13 -5.86 -10.45
C ARG A 87 -29.89 -6.71 -10.60
N ASN A 88 -29.80 -7.72 -9.75
CA ASN A 88 -28.81 -8.78 -9.84
C ASN A 88 -29.10 -9.63 -11.10
N PRO A 89 -28.16 -9.74 -12.04
CA PRO A 89 -28.38 -10.47 -13.29
C PRO A 89 -28.56 -11.98 -13.07
N ALA A 90 -27.95 -12.57 -12.04
CA ALA A 90 -28.02 -14.01 -11.77
C ALA A 90 -29.33 -14.43 -11.10
N THR A 91 -29.87 -13.60 -10.21
CA THR A 91 -31.07 -13.95 -9.42
C THR A 91 -32.33 -13.21 -9.84
N GLY A 92 -32.20 -12.13 -10.62
CA GLY A 92 -33.28 -11.21 -10.96
C GLY A 92 -33.79 -10.37 -9.77
N LYS A 93 -33.25 -10.57 -8.56
CA LYS A 93 -33.59 -9.83 -7.34
C LYS A 93 -32.72 -8.57 -7.20
N HIS A 94 -32.95 -7.76 -6.17
CA HIS A 94 -32.18 -6.54 -5.90
C HIS A 94 -30.96 -6.76 -4.99
N TRP A 95 -30.77 -7.99 -4.52
CA TRP A 95 -29.77 -8.31 -3.51
C TRP A 95 -28.55 -8.98 -4.14
N PHE A 96 -27.38 -8.51 -3.75
CA PHE A 96 -26.08 -9.03 -4.15
C PHE A 96 -25.37 -9.58 -2.92
N PRO A 97 -25.06 -10.89 -2.87
CA PRO A 97 -24.23 -11.42 -1.79
C PRO A 97 -22.82 -10.85 -1.90
N VAL A 98 -22.22 -10.52 -0.75
CA VAL A 98 -20.83 -10.07 -0.66
C VAL A 98 -19.95 -11.23 -0.25
N VAL A 99 -18.93 -11.52 -1.05
CA VAL A 99 -18.03 -12.68 -0.88
C VAL A 99 -16.58 -12.23 -1.00
N ALA A 100 -15.66 -12.99 -0.40
CA ALA A 100 -14.23 -12.79 -0.61
C ALA A 100 -13.77 -13.59 -1.84
N GLU A 101 -12.98 -12.98 -2.72
CA GLU A 101 -12.28 -13.72 -3.78
C GLU A 101 -10.91 -14.16 -3.25
N THR A 102 -10.59 -15.43 -3.43
CA THR A 102 -9.32 -16.06 -3.08
C THR A 102 -8.72 -16.73 -4.32
N GLU A 103 -7.45 -17.16 -4.25
CA GLU A 103 -6.82 -17.90 -5.35
C GLU A 103 -7.57 -19.19 -5.73
N ALA A 104 -8.29 -19.80 -4.78
CA ALA A 104 -9.08 -21.01 -4.99
C ALA A 104 -10.52 -20.74 -5.50
N GLY A 105 -10.90 -19.47 -5.68
CA GLY A 105 -12.24 -19.04 -6.08
C GLY A 105 -12.94 -18.19 -5.02
N THR A 106 -14.27 -18.20 -5.02
CA THR A 106 -15.07 -17.41 -4.10
C THR A 106 -15.25 -18.12 -2.76
N ALA A 107 -15.11 -17.36 -1.67
CA ALA A 107 -15.29 -17.82 -0.30
C ALA A 107 -16.32 -16.95 0.43
N ASP A 108 -17.13 -17.61 1.26
CA ASP A 108 -18.06 -16.93 2.14
C ASP A 108 -17.31 -16.17 3.23
N ILE A 109 -17.72 -14.93 3.50
CA ILE A 109 -17.13 -14.08 4.52
C ILE A 109 -18.22 -13.53 5.44
N ALA A 110 -18.01 -13.68 6.75
CA ALA A 110 -18.87 -13.11 7.77
C ALA A 110 -18.64 -11.59 7.88
N LEU A 111 -19.66 -10.81 8.24
CA LEU A 111 -19.53 -9.36 8.38
C LEU A 111 -18.46 -8.98 9.42
N ALA A 112 -18.34 -9.74 10.50
CA ALA A 112 -17.29 -9.55 11.52
C ALA A 112 -15.86 -9.73 10.96
N ALA A 113 -15.68 -10.55 9.92
CA ALA A 113 -14.38 -10.85 9.33
C ALA A 113 -13.90 -9.78 8.33
N PHE A 114 -14.74 -8.81 7.98
CA PHE A 114 -14.36 -7.71 7.08
C PHE A 114 -13.20 -6.90 7.67
N PHE A 115 -13.17 -6.73 8.99
CA PHE A 115 -12.12 -5.99 9.68
C PHE A 115 -10.71 -6.53 9.38
N SER A 116 -10.57 -7.84 9.15
CA SER A 116 -9.30 -8.47 8.77
C SER A 116 -8.81 -8.06 7.37
N LEU A 117 -9.70 -7.56 6.50
CA LEU A 117 -9.35 -7.03 5.18
C LEU A 117 -8.91 -5.56 5.25
N ASN A 118 -9.54 -4.78 6.13
CA ASN A 118 -9.21 -3.38 6.31
C ASN A 118 -9.64 -2.88 7.70
N GLU A 119 -8.67 -2.60 8.56
CA GLU A 119 -8.90 -2.13 9.94
C GLU A 119 -9.60 -0.76 10.00
N LYS A 120 -9.50 0.05 8.94
CA LYS A 120 -10.14 1.37 8.85
C LYS A 120 -11.59 1.30 8.37
N GLY A 121 -12.12 0.10 8.11
CA GLY A 121 -13.50 -0.10 7.63
C GLY A 121 -13.73 0.38 6.20
N VAL A 122 -12.66 0.53 5.42
CA VAL A 122 -12.71 1.00 4.03
C VAL A 122 -12.56 -0.18 3.09
N TYR A 123 -13.58 -0.44 2.27
CA TYR A 123 -13.63 -1.59 1.38
C TYR A 123 -13.85 -1.17 -0.07
N ASN A 124 -13.29 -1.95 -0.98
CA ASN A 124 -13.61 -1.87 -2.41
C ASN A 124 -14.50 -3.06 -2.78
N LEU A 125 -15.63 -2.79 -3.43
CA LEU A 125 -16.54 -3.80 -3.92
C LEU A 125 -16.47 -3.85 -5.44
N LEU A 126 -16.17 -5.03 -5.98
CA LEU A 126 -16.19 -5.29 -7.42
C LEU A 126 -17.46 -6.07 -7.75
N SER A 127 -18.28 -5.54 -8.64
CA SER A 127 -19.41 -6.25 -9.21
C SER A 127 -18.92 -7.38 -10.11
N ARG A 128 -19.43 -8.58 -9.86
CA ARG A 128 -19.28 -9.76 -10.72
C ARG A 128 -20.66 -10.23 -11.18
N ASP A 129 -20.70 -11.27 -11.99
CA ASP A 129 -21.95 -11.89 -12.45
C ASP A 129 -22.70 -12.56 -11.28
N GLY A 130 -23.43 -11.74 -10.53
CA GLY A 130 -24.38 -12.18 -9.50
C GLY A 130 -23.97 -11.95 -8.05
N TYR A 131 -22.77 -11.44 -7.79
CA TYR A 131 -22.25 -11.16 -6.44
C TYR A 131 -21.30 -9.95 -6.44
N LEU A 132 -20.95 -9.47 -5.24
CA LEU A 132 -19.91 -8.46 -5.05
C LEU A 132 -18.69 -9.09 -4.38
N ALA A 133 -17.52 -8.95 -4.99
CA ALA A 133 -16.26 -9.34 -4.39
C ALA A 133 -15.74 -8.22 -3.48
N VAL A 134 -15.46 -8.52 -2.22
CA VAL A 134 -14.91 -7.55 -1.26
C VAL A 134 -13.39 -7.61 -1.20
N TYR A 135 -12.77 -6.45 -1.27
CA TYR A 135 -11.34 -6.25 -1.08
C TYR A 135 -11.07 -5.10 -0.11
N SER A 136 -9.84 -5.02 0.38
CA SER A 136 -9.35 -3.83 1.07
C SER A 136 -9.49 -2.61 0.16
N GLY A 137 -10.05 -1.51 0.67
CA GLY A 137 -10.20 -0.28 -0.10
C GLY A 137 -8.94 0.59 -0.16
N SER A 138 -7.99 0.34 0.74
CA SER A 138 -6.65 0.92 0.66
C SER A 138 -5.83 0.20 -0.40
N GLU A 139 -5.31 0.96 -1.36
CA GLU A 139 -4.19 0.48 -2.15
C GLU A 139 -2.95 0.55 -1.27
N THR A 140 -2.28 -0.60 -1.13
CA THR A 140 -0.95 -0.65 -0.53
C THR A 140 0.01 -0.45 -1.68
N ASP A 141 0.58 0.75 -1.80
CA ASP A 141 1.68 0.93 -2.73
C ASP A 141 2.93 0.28 -2.12
N PHE A 142 3.70 -0.41 -2.96
CA PHE A 142 4.95 -1.03 -2.56
C PHE A 142 6.07 -0.18 -3.13
N GLU A 143 6.50 0.80 -2.35
CA GLU A 143 7.61 1.66 -2.74
C GLU A 143 8.92 0.90 -2.48
N ILE A 144 9.66 0.59 -3.54
CA ILE A 144 11.00 0.03 -3.45
C ILE A 144 11.97 1.18 -3.20
N GLY A 145 12.37 1.36 -1.93
CA GLY A 145 13.41 2.31 -1.56
C GLY A 145 14.80 1.91 -2.10
N ALA A 146 15.72 2.87 -2.17
CA ALA A 146 17.11 2.60 -2.54
C ALA A 146 17.80 1.71 -1.48
N ALA A 147 18.69 0.81 -1.89
CA ALA A 147 19.42 -0.10 -0.99
C ALA A 147 20.60 0.60 -0.28
N LYS A 148 20.30 1.56 0.60
CA LYS A 148 21.25 2.53 1.21
C LYS A 148 22.48 1.89 1.85
N ALA A 149 22.29 0.95 2.79
CA ALA A 149 23.40 0.30 3.49
C ALA A 149 24.29 -0.56 2.57
N GLN A 150 23.71 -1.13 1.51
CA GLN A 150 24.44 -1.93 0.53
C GLN A 150 25.28 -1.03 -0.39
N ASN A 151 24.70 0.08 -0.87
CA ASN A 151 25.41 1.07 -1.70
C ASN A 151 26.59 1.68 -0.94
N GLU A 152 26.37 2.08 0.32
CA GLU A 152 27.42 2.60 1.20
C GLU A 152 28.57 1.59 1.39
N THR A 153 28.23 0.35 1.78
CA THR A 153 29.23 -0.71 1.98
C THR A 153 30.01 -1.01 0.70
N PHE A 154 29.34 -0.95 -0.45
CA PHE A 154 29.97 -1.19 -1.75
C PHE A 154 30.91 -0.05 -2.14
N LEU A 155 30.51 1.22 -1.96
CA LEU A 155 31.35 2.40 -2.21
C LEU A 155 32.61 2.43 -1.33
N LEU A 156 32.49 2.02 -0.06
CA LEU A 156 33.61 1.94 0.87
C LEU A 156 34.64 0.86 0.47
N LYS A 157 34.16 -0.28 -0.03
CA LYS A 157 35.00 -1.42 -0.42
C LYS A 157 35.59 -1.29 -1.84
N ALA A 158 34.92 -0.57 -2.73
CA ALA A 158 35.38 -0.38 -4.09
C ALA A 158 36.58 0.59 -4.13
N SER A 159 37.72 0.13 -4.64
CA SER A 159 38.82 1.02 -5.05
C SER A 159 38.57 1.55 -6.47
N ALA A 160 38.87 2.83 -6.68
CA ALA A 160 38.86 3.43 -8.02
C ALA A 160 39.77 2.61 -8.97
N GLY A 161 39.26 2.28 -10.15
CA GLY A 161 39.91 1.43 -11.15
C GLY A 161 39.38 -0.01 -11.22
N ASN A 162 38.66 -0.49 -10.20
CA ASN A 162 38.17 -1.87 -10.15
C ASN A 162 36.78 -2.05 -10.78
N LEU A 163 36.04 -0.97 -11.02
CA LEU A 163 34.74 -1.03 -11.71
C LEU A 163 34.93 -0.79 -13.21
N TYR A 164 34.51 -1.77 -14.02
CA TYR A 164 34.67 -1.73 -15.48
C TYR A 164 33.93 -0.56 -16.15
N GLN A 165 32.73 -0.21 -15.68
CA GLN A 165 31.92 0.88 -16.24
C GLN A 165 32.12 2.23 -15.53
N HIS A 166 32.59 2.21 -14.27
CA HIS A 166 32.78 3.40 -13.44
C HIS A 166 34.17 3.38 -12.82
N SER A 167 35.19 3.45 -13.67
CA SER A 167 36.60 3.28 -13.28
C SER A 167 37.14 4.38 -12.35
N THR A 168 36.42 5.47 -12.16
CA THR A 168 36.79 6.55 -11.23
C THR A 168 36.06 6.49 -9.89
N THR A 169 35.08 5.60 -9.75
CA THR A 169 34.19 5.50 -8.58
C THR A 169 34.76 4.54 -7.53
N GLY A 170 34.61 4.91 -6.27
CA GLY A 170 35.04 4.13 -5.12
C GLY A 170 35.98 4.89 -4.19
N VAL A 171 35.80 4.66 -2.90
CA VAL A 171 36.59 5.30 -1.84
C VAL A 171 37.93 4.59 -1.65
N GLY A 172 37.94 3.26 -1.77
CA GLY A 172 39.14 2.44 -1.55
C GLY A 172 39.65 2.55 -0.12
N LEU A 173 38.80 2.29 0.89
CA LEU A 173 39.13 2.52 2.30
C LEU A 173 40.45 1.83 2.73
N VAL A 174 40.77 0.68 2.11
CA VAL A 174 41.98 -0.12 2.35
C VAL A 174 43.28 0.68 2.15
N ASP A 175 43.28 1.63 1.22
CA ASP A 175 44.46 2.44 0.92
C ASP A 175 44.77 3.47 2.04
N TYR A 176 43.80 3.71 2.93
CA TYR A 176 43.89 4.68 4.02
C TYR A 176 44.07 4.04 5.41
N LEU A 177 43.79 2.74 5.56
CA LEU A 177 43.83 2.02 6.85
C LEU A 177 45.19 2.07 7.58
N HIS A 178 46.29 2.24 6.85
CA HIS A 178 47.65 2.23 7.42
C HIS A 178 48.28 3.62 7.51
N SER A 179 47.48 4.67 7.29
CA SER A 179 47.95 6.04 7.11
C SER A 179 47.42 6.96 8.22
N SER A 180 48.19 8.00 8.62
CA SER A 180 47.76 8.95 9.66
C SER A 180 46.56 9.80 9.19
N LEU A 181 45.36 9.42 9.62
CA LEU A 181 44.06 9.94 9.15
C LEU A 181 43.88 11.46 9.20
N GLU A 182 44.60 12.16 10.09
CA GLU A 182 44.48 13.62 10.26
C GLU A 182 44.89 14.46 9.03
N ASN A 183 45.60 13.89 8.04
CA ASN A 183 46.13 14.66 6.89
C ASN A 183 45.98 14.00 5.50
N ASN A 184 45.24 12.89 5.37
CA ASN A 184 45.33 12.07 4.15
C ASN A 184 44.20 12.26 3.14
N GLY A 185 43.35 13.28 3.28
CA GLY A 185 42.30 13.57 2.29
C GLY A 185 41.15 12.56 2.23
N LEU A 186 41.13 11.54 3.10
CA LEU A 186 40.06 10.53 3.18
C LEU A 186 38.68 11.17 3.37
N ALA A 187 38.57 12.16 4.27
CA ALA A 187 37.32 12.88 4.49
C ALA A 187 36.82 13.59 3.21
N ALA A 188 37.73 14.19 2.44
CA ALA A 188 37.38 14.84 1.18
C ALA A 188 36.94 13.83 0.11
N LYS A 189 37.60 12.67 0.04
CA LYS A 189 37.26 11.59 -0.89
C LYS A 189 35.92 10.92 -0.53
N LEU A 190 35.69 10.64 0.76
CA LEU A 190 34.41 10.17 1.28
C LEU A 190 33.30 11.16 0.91
N GLN A 191 33.48 12.44 1.21
CA GLN A 191 32.50 13.45 0.88
C GLN A 191 32.22 13.53 -0.63
N SER A 192 33.25 13.46 -1.49
CA SER A 192 33.05 13.55 -2.94
C SER A 192 32.34 12.34 -3.54
N GLU A 193 32.67 11.14 -3.09
CA GLU A 193 32.07 9.91 -3.63
C GLU A 193 30.62 9.77 -3.18
N PHE A 194 30.33 10.02 -1.89
CA PHE A 194 28.97 9.97 -1.38
C PHE A 194 28.09 11.09 -1.96
N LEU A 195 28.63 12.31 -2.10
CA LEU A 195 27.90 13.40 -2.77
C LEU A 195 27.59 13.07 -4.24
N SER A 196 28.49 12.36 -4.92
CA SER A 196 28.27 11.92 -6.30
C SER A 196 27.14 10.89 -6.39
N ASP A 197 26.88 10.15 -5.31
CA ASP A 197 25.76 9.23 -5.13
C ASP A 197 24.55 9.87 -4.42
N LYS A 198 24.48 11.21 -4.38
CA LYS A 198 23.43 12.01 -3.73
C LYS A 198 23.29 11.79 -2.21
N VAL A 199 24.29 11.22 -1.55
CA VAL A 199 24.36 11.02 -0.10
C VAL A 199 25.28 12.07 0.54
N VAL A 200 24.85 12.67 1.64
CA VAL A 200 25.61 13.65 2.42
C VAL A 200 26.07 12.99 3.72
N ILE A 201 27.38 12.95 3.94
CA ILE A 201 27.94 12.54 5.23
C ILE A 201 27.78 13.70 6.22
N LYS A 202 27.07 13.47 7.33
CA LYS A 202 26.91 14.41 8.45
C LYS A 202 28.09 14.33 9.40
N ASN A 203 28.42 13.11 9.82
CA ASN A 203 29.51 12.82 10.72
C ASN A 203 30.24 11.56 10.27
N ALA A 204 31.54 11.52 10.50
CA ALA A 204 32.37 10.35 10.30
C ALA A 204 33.32 10.25 11.50
N TYR A 205 33.30 9.12 12.21
CA TYR A 205 34.19 8.89 13.34
C TYR A 205 34.69 7.45 13.37
N MET A 206 35.91 7.28 13.87
CA MET A 206 36.52 5.96 14.03
C MET A 206 36.40 5.54 15.48
N ASP A 207 35.82 4.36 15.72
CA ASP A 207 35.86 3.75 17.03
C ASP A 207 37.30 3.28 17.31
N SER A 208 37.96 3.95 18.25
CA SER A 208 39.36 3.65 18.63
C SER A 208 39.55 2.28 19.29
N ALA A 209 38.48 1.66 19.79
CA ALA A 209 38.52 0.37 20.48
C ALA A 209 38.28 -0.80 19.50
N THR A 210 37.39 -0.63 18.52
CA THR A 210 37.09 -1.67 17.51
C THR A 210 37.83 -1.48 16.19
N GLY A 211 38.32 -0.26 15.91
CA GLY A 211 38.90 0.13 14.64
C GLY A 211 37.89 0.33 13.51
N GLU A 212 36.60 0.38 13.84
CA GLU A 212 35.51 0.54 12.87
C GLU A 212 35.31 2.01 12.50
N LEU A 213 35.10 2.27 11.21
CA LEU A 213 34.68 3.57 10.72
C LEU A 213 33.15 3.63 10.72
N LEU A 214 32.60 4.57 11.47
CA LEU A 214 31.17 4.82 11.56
C LEU A 214 30.84 6.11 10.81
N LEU A 215 29.88 6.01 9.90
CA LEU A 215 29.40 7.12 9.09
C LEU A 215 27.93 7.39 9.43
N GLU A 216 27.61 8.66 9.65
CA GLU A 216 26.24 9.15 9.73
C GLU A 216 25.94 9.86 8.41
N THR A 217 24.99 9.34 7.65
CA THR A 217 24.66 9.78 6.30
C THR A 217 23.20 10.23 6.19
N GLU A 218 22.93 11.20 5.33
CA GLU A 218 21.58 11.68 4.98
C GLU A 218 21.50 11.84 3.46
N GLU A 219 20.42 11.36 2.82
CA GLU A 219 20.21 11.61 1.39
C GLU A 219 19.83 13.07 1.14
N LYS A 220 20.34 13.62 0.04
CA LYS A 220 19.85 14.89 -0.44
C LYS A 220 18.53 14.65 -1.16
N GLU A 221 17.42 14.80 -0.45
CA GLU A 221 16.09 14.77 -1.06
C GLU A 221 16.06 15.76 -2.23
N GLU A 222 15.69 15.28 -3.41
CA GLU A 222 15.26 16.17 -4.49
C GLU A 222 14.01 16.88 -3.97
N ASN A 223 14.14 18.17 -3.65
CA ASN A 223 13.00 19.08 -3.72
C ASN A 223 12.61 19.13 -5.20
N ASP A 224 11.85 18.13 -5.65
CA ASP A 224 11.16 18.16 -6.92
C ASP A 224 10.13 19.30 -6.86
N GLY A 225 10.35 20.30 -7.71
CA GLY A 225 9.43 21.40 -7.95
C GLY A 225 8.33 21.04 -8.94
#